data_AF-A0A4Y2TB12-F1
#
_entry.id   AF-A0A4Y2TB12-F1
#
_cell.length_a   1.000
_cell.length_b   1.000
_cell.length_c   1.000
_cell.angle_alpha   90.00
_cell.angle_beta   90.00
_cell.angle_gamma   90.00
#
_symmetry.space_group_name_H-M   'P 1'
#
loop_
_entity.id
_entity.type
_entity.pdbx_description
1 polymer ?
#
loop_
_entity_poly.entity_id
_entity_poly.type
_entity_poly.pdbx_seq_one_letter_code
_entity_poly.pdbx_strand_id
1 'polypeptide(L)'
;ICSPECMHGGRCIGHNSCLCPKEYRGSRCEYPLSNCEGHDRFASVGYKCMMTDKETVCNVSCSSTGMALQPPEPITYICSLDGTWHPDLKPICVSEIYGENVVTDGMVRKWVRQINDGRTNGHDEARSGRPFVVNDGLVSKVNEKIRENRRFTIRMLCDEFPQILTTVLRKNVTNRLNYRKR
;
A
#
# COMPACT_ATOMS: atom_id res chain seq x y z
N ILE A 1 46.47 -30.31 -3.55
CA ILE A 1 45.45 -30.84 -4.48
C ILE A 1 44.10 -30.64 -3.81
N CYS A 2 43.12 -30.12 -4.55
CA CYS A 2 41.77 -29.86 -4.06
C CYS A 2 40.88 -31.04 -4.45
N SER A 3 40.21 -31.62 -3.47
CA SER A 3 39.22 -32.67 -3.68
C SER A 3 38.09 -32.46 -2.67
N PRO A 4 36.88 -32.05 -3.11
CA PRO A 4 36.44 -31.90 -4.51
C PRO A 4 36.99 -30.64 -5.21
N GLU A 5 36.89 -30.59 -6.54
CA GLU A 5 37.48 -29.52 -7.37
C GLU A 5 36.87 -28.14 -7.10
N CYS A 6 37.64 -27.08 -7.39
CA CYS A 6 37.15 -25.71 -7.38
C CYS A 6 36.10 -25.50 -8.49
N MET A 7 35.05 -24.75 -8.20
CA MET A 7 33.92 -24.45 -9.10
C MET A 7 34.12 -23.09 -9.79
N HIS A 8 33.29 -22.83 -10.80
CA HIS A 8 33.17 -21.54 -11.49
C HIS A 8 34.50 -20.92 -11.95
N GLY A 9 35.48 -21.74 -12.36
CA GLY A 9 36.79 -21.26 -12.81
C GLY A 9 37.79 -20.94 -11.69
N GLY A 10 37.52 -21.36 -10.46
CA GLY A 10 38.47 -21.25 -9.36
C GLY A 10 39.76 -22.05 -9.58
N ARG A 11 40.89 -21.50 -9.15
CA ARG A 11 42.22 -22.14 -9.28
C ARG A 11 42.64 -22.77 -7.96
N CYS A 12 42.93 -24.07 -7.96
CA CYS A 12 43.45 -24.73 -6.76
C CYS A 12 44.89 -24.28 -6.47
N ILE A 13 45.12 -23.70 -5.30
CA ILE A 13 46.45 -23.18 -4.88
C ILE A 13 47.08 -23.98 -3.72
N GLY A 14 46.32 -24.90 -3.11
CA GLY A 14 46.78 -25.66 -1.93
C GLY A 14 46.03 -26.97 -1.70
N HIS A 15 46.04 -27.45 -0.46
CA HIS A 15 45.19 -28.58 -0.05
C HIS A 15 43.79 -28.05 0.27
N ASN A 16 42.79 -28.39 -0.56
CA ASN A 16 41.41 -27.92 -0.45
C ASN A 16 41.26 -26.38 -0.32
N SER A 17 42.14 -25.64 -0.99
CA SER A 17 42.16 -24.19 -0.96
C SER A 17 42.12 -23.63 -2.39
N CYS A 18 41.03 -22.93 -2.71
CA CYS A 18 40.73 -22.40 -4.02
C CYS A 18 40.90 -20.87 -4.05
N LEU A 19 41.54 -20.37 -5.10
CA LEU A 19 41.55 -18.96 -5.45
C LEU A 19 40.37 -18.67 -6.37
N CYS A 20 39.42 -17.85 -5.91
CA CYS A 20 38.18 -17.58 -6.63
C CYS A 20 38.28 -16.41 -7.60
N PRO A 21 37.54 -16.44 -8.73
CA PRO A 21 37.30 -15.27 -9.56
C PRO A 21 36.56 -14.18 -8.78
N LYS A 22 36.59 -12.94 -9.31
CA LYS A 22 36.03 -11.76 -8.63
C LYS A 22 34.52 -11.80 -8.44
N GLU A 23 33.81 -12.72 -9.10
CA GLU A 23 32.35 -12.87 -9.03
C GLU A 23 31.91 -14.02 -8.10
N TYR A 24 32.83 -14.81 -7.55
CA TYR A 24 32.51 -16.00 -6.77
C TYR A 24 33.30 -16.06 -5.46
N ARG A 25 32.73 -16.74 -4.47
CA ARG A 25 33.32 -16.99 -3.15
C ARG A 25 32.92 -18.35 -2.60
N GLY A 26 33.43 -18.67 -1.42
CA GLY A 26 33.26 -19.96 -0.76
C GLY A 26 34.51 -20.82 -0.89
N SER A 27 34.53 -21.94 -0.16
CA SER A 27 35.68 -22.85 -0.07
C SER A 27 36.12 -23.41 -1.43
N ARG A 28 35.18 -23.50 -2.36
CA ARG A 28 35.33 -24.01 -3.72
C ARG A 28 34.82 -23.00 -4.75
N CYS A 29 34.63 -21.73 -4.41
CA CYS A 29 34.06 -20.72 -5.32
C CYS A 29 32.64 -21.08 -5.79
N GLU A 30 31.88 -21.76 -4.95
CA GLU A 30 30.58 -22.32 -5.26
C GLU A 30 29.44 -21.29 -5.19
N TYR A 31 29.66 -20.13 -4.55
CA TYR A 31 28.62 -19.11 -4.36
C TYR A 31 28.95 -17.81 -5.10
N PRO A 32 28.04 -17.25 -5.91
CA PRO A 32 28.26 -15.95 -6.54
C PRO A 32 28.16 -14.81 -5.52
N LEU A 33 28.96 -13.76 -5.70
CA LEU A 33 28.91 -12.57 -4.85
C LEU A 33 27.57 -11.83 -4.93
N SER A 34 26.86 -11.97 -6.06
CA SER A 34 25.55 -11.36 -6.29
C SER A 34 24.45 -11.86 -5.37
N ASN A 35 24.63 -13.03 -4.74
CA ASN A 35 23.67 -13.58 -3.75
C ASN A 35 23.37 -12.60 -2.60
N CYS A 36 24.31 -11.70 -2.29
CA CYS A 36 24.19 -10.76 -1.19
C CYS A 36 24.18 -9.29 -1.66
N GLU A 37 23.68 -9.03 -2.88
CA GLU A 37 23.42 -7.66 -3.34
C GLU A 37 22.23 -7.07 -2.57
N GLY A 38 22.51 -6.10 -1.70
CA GLY A 38 21.53 -5.51 -0.78
C GLY A 38 20.62 -4.43 -1.36
N HIS A 39 20.68 -4.15 -2.67
CA HIS A 39 20.06 -2.97 -3.28
C HIS A 39 18.53 -2.91 -3.06
N ASP A 40 17.84 -4.05 -3.14
CA ASP A 40 16.38 -4.13 -2.91
C ASP A 40 15.99 -4.28 -1.44
N ARG A 41 16.90 -4.82 -0.61
CA ARG A 41 16.63 -5.05 0.83
C ARG A 41 16.82 -3.79 1.65
N PHE A 42 17.81 -2.98 1.29
CA PHE A 42 18.20 -1.77 2.03
C PHE A 42 17.82 -0.47 1.31
N ALA A 43 16.91 -0.52 0.33
CA ALA A 43 16.52 0.65 -0.47
C ALA A 43 16.04 1.87 0.36
N SER A 44 15.52 1.64 1.58
CA SER A 44 15.00 2.69 2.45
C SER A 44 15.99 3.17 3.53
N VAL A 45 17.21 2.64 3.55
CA VAL A 45 18.23 2.94 4.57
C VAL A 45 19.61 3.11 3.95
N GLY A 46 20.51 3.82 4.63
CA GLY A 46 21.94 3.75 4.32
C GLY A 46 22.52 2.43 4.83
N TYR A 47 23.45 1.83 4.10
CA TYR A 47 24.11 0.60 4.54
C TYR A 47 25.59 0.54 4.13
N LYS A 48 26.40 -0.14 4.93
CA LYS A 48 27.80 -0.43 4.65
C LYS A 48 28.07 -1.91 4.87
N CYS A 49 28.44 -2.61 3.80
CA CYS A 49 28.72 -4.04 3.82
C CYS A 49 30.21 -4.34 3.84
N MET A 50 30.58 -5.38 4.59
CA MET A 50 31.88 -6.03 4.61
C MET A 50 31.68 -7.48 4.17
N MET A 51 32.29 -7.85 3.05
CA MET A 51 32.27 -9.22 2.55
C MET A 51 33.43 -10.02 3.13
N THR A 52 33.15 -11.27 3.51
CA THR A 52 34.14 -12.26 3.92
C THR A 52 33.94 -13.55 3.12
N ASP A 53 34.85 -14.50 3.30
CA ASP A 53 34.78 -15.82 2.66
C ASP A 53 33.62 -16.69 3.17
N LYS A 54 33.00 -16.31 4.31
CA LYS A 54 31.94 -17.08 4.97
C LYS A 54 30.58 -16.38 4.94
N GLU A 55 30.55 -15.06 4.88
CA GLU A 55 29.33 -14.26 4.96
C GLU A 55 29.55 -12.81 4.52
N THR A 56 28.46 -12.10 4.26
CA THR A 56 28.48 -10.65 4.08
C THR A 56 27.79 -9.99 5.27
N VAL A 57 28.48 -9.10 5.96
CA VAL A 57 27.96 -8.39 7.13
C VAL A 57 27.69 -6.94 6.73
N CYS A 58 26.45 -6.49 6.82
CA CYS A 58 26.02 -5.15 6.49
C CYS A 58 25.51 -4.42 7.73
N ASN A 59 26.12 -3.27 8.03
CA ASN A 59 25.59 -2.34 9.03
C ASN A 59 24.66 -1.36 8.35
N VAL A 60 23.45 -1.19 8.90
CA VAL A 60 22.45 -0.26 8.39
C VAL A 60 22.34 0.97 9.28
N SER A 61 21.98 2.11 8.68
CA SER A 61 21.89 3.41 9.35
C SER A 61 20.91 4.32 8.62
N CYS A 62 20.24 5.21 9.35
CA CYS A 62 19.42 6.26 8.74
C CYS A 62 20.28 7.43 8.29
N SER A 63 20.02 7.92 7.07
CA SER A 63 20.80 9.01 6.45
C SER A 63 20.42 10.40 6.95
N SER A 64 19.31 10.55 7.68
CA SER A 64 18.80 11.84 8.14
C SER A 64 18.74 11.93 9.65
N THR A 65 19.10 13.09 10.20
CA THR A 65 18.97 13.42 11.62
C THR A 65 17.51 13.36 12.07
N GLY A 66 17.21 12.70 13.19
CA GLY A 66 15.84 12.54 13.72
C GLY A 66 15.05 11.36 13.13
N MET A 67 15.74 10.42 12.47
CA MET A 67 15.19 9.14 12.04
C MET A 67 15.78 7.99 12.85
N ALA A 68 14.92 7.02 13.19
CA ALA A 68 15.28 5.78 13.87
C ALA A 68 14.96 4.56 12.99
N LEU A 69 15.72 3.49 13.17
CA LEU A 69 15.47 2.20 12.52
C LEU A 69 14.28 1.50 13.18
N GLN A 70 13.41 0.92 12.37
CA GLN A 70 12.39 -0.03 12.80
C GLN A 70 12.58 -1.37 12.08
N PRO A 71 12.66 -2.51 12.82
CA PRO A 71 12.80 -2.59 14.28
C PRO A 71 14.13 -2.00 14.78
N PRO A 72 14.22 -1.53 16.04
CA PRO A 72 15.40 -0.85 16.58
C PRO A 72 16.66 -1.73 16.58
N GLU A 73 16.48 -3.05 16.55
CA GLU A 73 17.55 -4.03 16.43
C GLU A 73 17.11 -5.26 15.60
N PRO A 74 18.05 -5.93 14.90
CA PRO A 74 19.48 -5.63 14.82
C PRO A 74 19.84 -4.62 13.71
N ILE A 75 20.81 -3.76 14.01
CA ILE A 75 21.49 -2.85 13.06
C ILE A 75 22.45 -3.58 12.10
N THR A 76 22.64 -4.88 12.32
CA THR A 76 23.55 -5.74 11.58
C THR A 76 22.76 -6.82 10.85
N TYR A 77 23.00 -6.91 9.54
CA TYR A 77 22.42 -7.89 8.65
C TYR A 77 23.50 -8.79 8.10
N ILE A 78 23.32 -10.09 8.26
CA ILE A 78 24.28 -11.11 7.81
C ILE A 78 23.65 -11.85 6.64
N CYS A 79 24.33 -11.88 5.51
CA CYS A 79 23.99 -12.71 4.37
C CYS A 79 24.91 -13.91 4.32
N SER A 80 24.34 -15.09 4.50
CA SER A 80 25.01 -16.36 4.34
C SER A 80 25.38 -16.61 2.87
N LEU A 81 26.26 -17.56 2.61
CA LEU A 81 26.78 -17.82 1.27
C LEU A 81 25.69 -18.22 0.26
N ASP A 82 24.64 -18.88 0.74
CA ASP A 82 23.44 -19.29 0.01
C ASP A 82 22.50 -18.13 -0.36
N GLY A 83 22.79 -16.90 0.08
CA GLY A 83 21.94 -15.72 -0.16
C GLY A 83 20.86 -15.50 0.91
N THR A 84 20.86 -16.30 1.98
CA THR A 84 19.91 -16.13 3.08
C THR A 84 20.34 -14.97 3.98
N TRP A 85 19.44 -14.02 4.20
CA TRP A 85 19.67 -12.86 5.07
C TRP A 85 19.09 -13.07 6.46
N HIS A 86 19.87 -12.70 7.46
CA HIS A 86 19.46 -12.67 8.86
C HIS A 86 19.76 -11.30 9.48
N PRO A 87 18.73 -10.60 10.00
CA PRO A 87 17.32 -10.97 9.98
C PRO A 87 16.71 -10.87 8.57
N ASP A 88 15.61 -11.58 8.33
CA ASP A 88 14.88 -11.54 7.05
C ASP A 88 13.93 -10.32 6.93
N LEU A 89 13.73 -9.58 8.03
CA LEU A 89 12.97 -8.35 8.02
C LEU A 89 13.67 -7.29 7.15
N LYS A 90 12.90 -6.38 6.56
CA LYS A 90 13.47 -5.23 5.84
C LYS A 90 13.60 -4.04 6.81
N PRO A 91 14.78 -3.41 6.93
CA PRO A 91 14.94 -2.25 7.79
C PRO A 91 14.28 -1.02 7.16
N ILE A 92 13.62 -0.21 7.99
CA ILE A 92 12.96 1.03 7.57
C ILE A 92 13.44 2.16 8.48
N CYS A 93 13.74 3.31 7.91
CA CYS A 93 13.96 4.55 8.65
C CYS A 93 12.65 5.29 8.83
N VAL A 94 12.24 5.49 10.08
CA VAL A 94 11.05 6.25 10.45
C VAL A 94 11.45 7.50 11.22
N SER A 95 10.70 8.59 11.06
CA SER A 95 10.92 9.79 11.87
C SER A 95 10.49 9.55 13.31
N GLU A 96 11.35 9.87 14.28
CA GLU A 96 11.03 9.78 15.71
C GLU A 96 9.89 10.73 16.13
N ILE A 97 9.52 11.67 15.27
CA ILE A 97 8.60 12.78 15.59
C ILE A 97 7.14 12.31 15.73
N TYR A 98 6.75 11.17 15.15
CA TYR A 98 5.34 10.76 15.08
C TYR A 98 5.01 9.32 15.57
N GLY A 99 6.02 8.52 15.96
CA GLY A 99 5.81 7.15 16.48
C GLY A 99 5.11 6.19 15.49
N GLU A 100 4.52 5.09 16.01
CA GLU A 100 3.80 4.06 15.21
C GLU A 100 2.58 4.59 14.43
N ASN A 101 2.11 5.80 14.72
CA ASN A 101 0.95 6.42 14.06
C ASN A 101 1.36 7.35 12.91
N VAL A 102 2.48 7.06 12.25
CA VAL A 102 2.97 7.84 11.11
C VAL A 102 1.95 7.78 9.96
N VAL A 103 1.62 8.95 9.41
CA VAL A 103 0.75 9.04 8.24
C VAL A 103 1.48 8.48 7.04
N THR A 104 0.85 7.60 6.25
CA THR A 104 1.50 6.99 5.07
C THR A 104 1.88 8.05 4.02
N ASP A 105 2.92 7.77 3.23
CA ASP A 105 3.33 8.63 2.12
C ASP A 105 2.19 8.92 1.12
N GLY A 106 1.28 7.96 0.91
CA GLY A 106 0.06 8.17 0.12
C GLY A 106 -0.87 9.24 0.70
N MET A 107 -1.05 9.25 2.02
CA MET A 107 -1.82 10.28 2.73
C MET A 107 -1.14 11.64 2.67
N VAL A 108 0.18 11.69 2.84
CA VAL A 108 0.95 12.94 2.75
C VAL A 108 0.79 13.56 1.35
N ARG A 109 0.95 12.76 0.29
CA ARG A 109 0.74 13.23 -1.09
C ARG A 109 -0.69 13.72 -1.34
N LYS A 110 -1.70 13.05 -0.75
CA LYS A 110 -3.10 13.50 -0.82
C LYS A 110 -3.29 14.86 -0.13
N TRP A 111 -2.77 15.03 1.07
CA TRP A 111 -2.87 16.28 1.83
C TRP A 111 -2.15 17.43 1.14
N VAL A 112 -0.93 17.21 0.60
CA VAL A 112 -0.19 18.22 -0.17
C VAL A 112 -1.02 18.74 -1.34
N ARG A 113 -1.68 17.86 -2.10
CA ARG A 113 -2.60 18.28 -3.18
C ARG A 113 -3.73 19.13 -2.66
N GLN A 114 -4.43 18.67 -1.61
CA GLN A 114 -5.57 19.40 -1.06
C GLN A 114 -5.18 20.80 -0.54
N ILE A 115 -4.01 20.93 0.09
CA ILE A 115 -3.50 22.22 0.57
C ILE A 115 -3.16 23.14 -0.60
N ASN A 116 -2.49 22.61 -1.64
CA ASN A 116 -2.20 23.36 -2.86
C ASN A 116 -3.48 23.80 -3.60
N ASP A 117 -4.55 23.01 -3.50
CA ASP A 117 -5.89 23.34 -4.01
C ASP A 117 -6.64 24.34 -3.11
N GLY A 118 -5.99 24.90 -2.09
CA GLY A 118 -6.51 25.97 -1.23
C GLY A 118 -7.25 25.50 0.02
N ARG A 119 -7.17 24.21 0.38
CA ARG A 119 -7.77 23.71 1.63
C ARG A 119 -7.06 24.29 2.85
N THR A 120 -7.81 24.99 3.71
CA THR A 120 -7.31 25.62 4.94
C THR A 120 -7.70 24.88 6.23
N ASN A 121 -8.58 23.87 6.15
CA ASN A 121 -9.09 23.12 7.29
C ASN A 121 -8.54 21.68 7.32
N GLY A 122 -8.00 21.25 8.47
CA GLY A 122 -7.43 19.91 8.67
C GLY A 122 -8.45 18.80 9.00
N HIS A 123 -9.71 19.12 9.29
CA HIS A 123 -10.72 18.15 9.69
C HIS A 123 -11.40 17.46 8.50
N ASP A 124 -11.62 16.15 8.59
CA ASP A 124 -12.41 15.42 7.59
C ASP A 124 -13.74 16.11 7.34
N GLU A 125 -14.09 16.25 6.06
CA GLU A 125 -15.42 16.72 5.67
C GLU A 125 -16.47 15.72 6.14
N ALA A 126 -17.62 16.23 6.57
CA ALA A 126 -18.74 15.40 6.93
C ALA A 126 -19.07 14.47 5.75
N ARG A 127 -19.05 13.15 6.01
CA ARG A 127 -19.40 12.16 4.99
C ARG A 127 -20.82 12.45 4.53
N SER A 128 -20.98 12.78 3.26
CA SER A 128 -22.27 12.80 2.60
C SER A 128 -22.76 11.36 2.50
N GLY A 129 -23.57 10.94 3.48
CA GLY A 129 -24.18 9.61 3.50
C GLY A 129 -24.91 9.30 2.18
N ARG A 130 -25.30 8.03 1.99
CA ARG A 130 -25.99 7.56 0.78
C ARG A 130 -27.16 8.50 0.41
N PRO A 131 -27.14 9.17 -0.75
CA PRO A 131 -28.23 10.04 -1.15
C PRO A 131 -29.51 9.23 -1.40
N PHE A 132 -30.57 9.48 -0.63
CA PHE A 132 -31.92 9.06 -0.99
C PHE A 132 -32.62 10.30 -1.55
N VAL A 133 -32.46 10.55 -2.86
CA VAL A 133 -33.00 11.76 -3.50
C VAL A 133 -34.53 11.69 -3.53
N VAL A 134 -35.14 12.28 -2.51
CA VAL A 134 -36.51 12.80 -2.54
C VAL A 134 -36.37 14.31 -2.43
N ASN A 135 -36.45 15.01 -3.56
CA ASN A 135 -36.53 16.46 -3.58
C ASN A 135 -37.97 16.92 -3.83
N ASP A 136 -38.30 18.14 -3.43
CA ASP A 136 -39.65 18.70 -3.58
C ASP A 136 -40.08 18.86 -5.05
N GLY A 137 -39.10 18.99 -5.96
CA GLY A 137 -39.34 19.00 -7.40
C GLY A 137 -39.93 17.69 -7.94
N LEU A 138 -39.44 16.54 -7.46
CA LEU A 138 -39.98 15.23 -7.80
C LEU A 138 -41.39 15.05 -7.22
N VAL A 139 -41.61 15.48 -5.98
CA VAL A 139 -42.95 15.43 -5.35
C VAL A 139 -43.96 16.23 -6.16
N SER A 140 -43.58 17.42 -6.63
CA SER A 140 -44.45 18.28 -7.44
C SER A 140 -44.82 17.64 -8.78
N LYS A 141 -43.85 17.06 -9.51
CA LYS A 141 -44.09 16.37 -10.79
C LYS A 141 -44.96 15.12 -10.62
N VAL A 142 -44.74 14.35 -9.56
CA VAL A 142 -45.59 13.19 -9.23
C VAL A 142 -47.03 13.63 -8.96
N ASN A 143 -47.22 14.72 -8.20
CA ASN A 143 -48.56 15.24 -7.91
C ASN A 143 -49.28 15.78 -9.15
N GLU A 144 -48.56 16.42 -10.07
CA GLU A 144 -49.10 16.89 -11.35
C GLU A 144 -49.66 15.73 -12.18
N LYS A 145 -48.89 14.65 -12.36
CA LYS A 145 -49.34 13.46 -13.11
C LYS A 145 -50.57 12.79 -12.50
N ILE A 146 -50.65 12.74 -11.17
CA ILE A 146 -51.84 12.19 -10.49
C ILE A 146 -53.06 13.08 -10.69
N ARG A 147 -52.89 14.42 -10.73
CA ARG A 147 -54.00 15.37 -10.96
C ARG A 147 -54.50 15.34 -12.40
N GLU A 148 -53.61 15.15 -13.38
CA GLU A 148 -53.95 15.04 -14.80
C GLU A 148 -54.87 13.84 -15.08
N ASN A 149 -54.68 12.72 -14.36
CA ASN A 149 -55.48 11.53 -14.54
C ASN A 149 -55.88 10.92 -13.19
N ARG A 150 -57.14 11.12 -12.78
CA ARG A 150 -57.65 10.61 -11.49
C ARG A 150 -57.65 9.08 -11.34
N ARG A 151 -57.41 8.32 -12.42
CA ARG A 151 -57.26 6.85 -12.40
C ARG A 151 -55.79 6.40 -12.41
N PHE A 152 -54.84 7.31 -12.18
CA PHE A 152 -53.42 6.98 -12.21
C PHE A 152 -53.05 5.90 -11.18
N THR A 153 -52.23 4.94 -11.59
CA THR A 153 -51.75 3.87 -10.71
C THR A 153 -50.27 4.03 -10.39
N ILE A 154 -49.80 3.44 -9.29
CA ILE A 154 -48.36 3.40 -8.96
C ILE A 154 -47.53 2.77 -10.09
N ARG A 155 -48.09 1.81 -10.84
CA ARG A 155 -47.40 1.19 -11.98
C ARG A 155 -47.19 2.20 -13.11
N MET A 156 -48.21 3.00 -13.44
CA MET A 156 -48.08 4.08 -14.43
C MET A 156 -47.07 5.15 -14.00
N LEU A 157 -46.93 5.44 -12.69
CA LEU A 157 -45.85 6.31 -12.21
C LEU A 157 -44.47 5.68 -12.38
N CYS A 158 -44.33 4.37 -12.22
CA CYS A 158 -43.05 3.70 -12.48
C CYS A 158 -42.69 3.73 -13.97
N ASP A 159 -43.69 3.63 -14.86
CA ASP A 159 -43.47 3.68 -16.31
C ASP A 159 -43.05 5.09 -16.76
N GLU A 160 -43.65 6.15 -16.19
CA GLU A 160 -43.28 7.55 -16.47
C GLU A 160 -41.97 8.00 -15.80
N PHE A 161 -41.62 7.38 -14.66
CA PHE A 161 -40.41 7.69 -13.90
C PHE A 161 -39.54 6.43 -13.71
N PRO A 162 -39.02 5.82 -14.79
CA PRO A 162 -38.28 4.56 -14.72
C PRO A 162 -36.97 4.67 -13.94
N GLN A 163 -36.42 5.88 -13.82
CA GLN A 163 -35.21 6.16 -13.05
C GLN A 163 -35.46 6.27 -11.53
N ILE A 164 -36.71 6.23 -11.08
CA ILE A 164 -37.07 6.38 -9.67
C ILE A 164 -37.53 5.04 -9.09
N LEU A 165 -36.95 4.64 -7.96
CA LEU A 165 -37.34 3.42 -7.26
C LEU A 165 -38.83 3.45 -6.87
N THR A 166 -39.54 2.34 -7.12
CA THR A 166 -40.97 2.17 -6.79
C THR A 166 -41.28 2.47 -5.32
N THR A 167 -40.36 2.15 -4.41
CA THR A 167 -40.49 2.42 -2.97
C THR A 167 -40.49 3.91 -2.66
N VAL A 168 -39.75 4.72 -3.42
CA VAL A 168 -39.73 6.19 -3.33
C VAL A 168 -41.07 6.76 -3.82
N LEU A 169 -41.53 6.32 -5.00
CA LEU A 169 -42.81 6.76 -5.56
C LEU A 169 -43.98 6.43 -4.62
N ARG A 170 -44.00 5.21 -4.06
CA ARG A 170 -45.01 4.81 -3.06
C ARG A 170 -45.01 5.74 -1.85
N LYS A 171 -43.84 6.00 -1.25
CA LYS A 171 -43.72 6.91 -0.10
C LYS A 171 -44.20 8.33 -0.43
N ASN A 172 -43.90 8.86 -1.62
CA ASN A 172 -44.37 10.19 -2.01
C ASN A 172 -45.89 10.23 -2.15
N VAL A 173 -46.48 9.24 -2.81
CA VAL A 173 -47.94 9.17 -3.00
C VAL A 173 -48.67 9.01 -1.67
N THR A 174 -48.22 8.09 -0.79
CA THR A 174 -48.93 7.79 0.45
C THR A 174 -48.58 8.71 1.61
N ASN A 175 -47.31 9.10 1.77
CA ASN A 175 -46.85 9.80 2.97
C ASN A 175 -46.72 11.31 2.78
N ARG A 176 -46.39 11.77 1.56
CA ARG A 176 -46.21 13.21 1.28
C ARG A 176 -47.46 13.84 0.68
N LEU A 177 -48.08 13.16 -0.28
CA LEU A 177 -49.27 13.65 -0.98
C LEU A 177 -50.58 13.13 -0.37
N ASN A 178 -50.50 12.17 0.56
CA ASN A 178 -51.65 11.58 1.26
C ASN A 178 -52.75 11.00 0.36
N TYR A 179 -52.41 10.56 -0.86
CA TYR A 179 -53.35 9.82 -1.71
C TYR A 179 -53.53 8.40 -1.14
N ARG A 180 -54.78 7.99 -0.96
CA ARG A 180 -55.15 6.64 -0.55
C ARG A 180 -55.87 5.95 -1.70
N LYS A 181 -55.61 4.65 -1.89
CA LYS A 181 -56.44 3.83 -2.78
C LYS A 181 -57.85 3.80 -2.20
N ARG A 182 -58.82 4.18 -3.01
CA ARG A 182 -60.24 3.98 -2.70
C ARG A 182 -60.67 2.62 -3.22
#